data_AF-A0A4Y9ZLI1-F1
#
_entry.id   AF-A0A4Y9ZLI1-F1
#
_cell.length_a   1.000
_cell.length_b   1.000
_cell.length_c   1.000
_cell.angle_alpha   90.00
_cell.angle_beta   90.00
_cell.angle_gamma   90.00
#
_symmetry.space_group_name_H-M   'P 1'
#
loop_
_entity.id
_entity.type
_entity.pdbx_description
1 polymer ?
#
loop_
_entity_poly.entity_id
_entity_poly.type
_entity_poly.pdbx_seq_one_letter_code
_entity_poly.pdbx_strand_id
1 'polypeptide(L)'
;MKRSSEQLPLAALSAELCPASLSACPVGDDGFECVDFRTDLRSCGGCGAADPFTYDCSSIANADSVACAAGRCLVMSCMPGYSITASRDACVPSWA
;
A
#
# COMPACT_ATOMS: atom_id res chain seq x y z
N MET A 1 -3.54 0.55 -38.77
CA MET A 1 -4.33 1.23 -37.71
C MET A 1 -3.45 1.19 -36.47
N LYS A 2 -2.80 2.31 -36.12
CA LYS A 2 -1.65 2.35 -35.20
C LYS A 2 -2.08 2.42 -33.73
N ARG A 3 -1.19 1.89 -32.87
CA ARG A 3 -1.03 1.96 -31.39
C ARG A 3 -1.40 0.63 -30.73
N SER A 4 -0.50 -0.33 -30.51
CA SER A 4 0.85 -0.31 -29.91
C SER A 4 0.90 0.42 -28.56
N SER A 5 0.80 -0.36 -27.47
CA SER A 5 1.29 -0.08 -26.11
C SER A 5 1.07 1.31 -25.53
N GLU A 6 -0.17 1.68 -25.28
CA GLU A 6 -0.47 2.72 -24.27
C GLU A 6 -1.47 2.14 -23.28
N GLN A 7 -1.00 1.40 -22.27
CA GLN A 7 -1.76 1.24 -21.03
C GLN A 7 -2.10 2.67 -20.57
N LEU A 8 -3.39 3.01 -20.55
CA LEU A 8 -3.83 4.22 -19.88
C LEU A 8 -3.24 4.20 -18.46
N PRO A 9 -2.66 5.30 -17.97
CA PRO A 9 -2.09 5.32 -16.63
C PRO A 9 -3.18 4.88 -15.64
N LEU A 10 -2.83 4.03 -14.67
CA LEU A 10 -3.78 3.47 -13.69
C LEU A 10 -4.65 4.55 -13.04
N ALA A 11 -4.12 5.76 -12.88
CA ALA A 11 -4.84 6.94 -12.40
C ALA A 11 -6.01 7.38 -13.31
N ALA A 12 -5.85 7.35 -14.64
CA ALA A 12 -6.90 7.71 -15.58
C ALA A 12 -8.02 6.66 -15.62
N LEU A 13 -7.66 5.38 -15.52
CA LEU A 13 -8.63 4.28 -15.40
C LEU A 13 -9.39 4.36 -14.06
N SER A 14 -8.68 4.67 -12.97
CA SER A 14 -9.29 4.82 -11.65
C SER A 14 -10.35 5.92 -11.60
N ALA A 15 -10.14 7.05 -12.29
CA ALA A 15 -11.08 8.16 -12.31
C ALA A 15 -12.42 7.83 -13.00
N GLU A 16 -12.42 6.87 -13.92
CA GLU A 16 -13.63 6.40 -14.61
C GLU A 16 -14.35 5.29 -13.83
N LEU A 17 -13.60 4.48 -13.08
CA LEU A 17 -14.11 3.29 -12.38
C LEU A 17 -14.52 3.54 -10.93
N CYS A 18 -13.88 4.50 -10.28
CA CYS A 18 -14.01 4.74 -8.84
C CYS A 18 -14.48 6.16 -8.53
N PRO A 19 -15.16 6.36 -7.39
CA PRO A 19 -15.45 7.69 -6.87
C PRO A 19 -14.20 8.56 -6.74
N ALA A 20 -14.41 9.88 -6.77
CA ALA A 20 -13.32 10.84 -6.57
C ALA A 20 -12.51 10.51 -5.31
N SER A 21 -11.18 10.61 -5.43
CA SER A 21 -10.20 10.30 -4.37
C SER A 21 -9.97 8.81 -4.07
N LEU A 22 -10.66 7.89 -4.73
CA LEU A 22 -10.34 6.45 -4.67
C LEU A 22 -9.57 6.01 -5.92
N SER A 23 -8.82 4.93 -5.79
CA SER A 23 -8.07 4.29 -6.86
C SER A 23 -8.57 2.88 -7.10
N ALA A 24 -8.63 2.47 -8.36
CA ALA A 24 -9.04 1.11 -8.72
C ALA A 24 -7.85 0.16 -8.53
N CYS A 25 -8.04 -0.88 -7.72
CA CYS A 25 -7.11 -1.98 -7.58
C CYS A 25 -7.68 -3.28 -8.11
N PRO A 26 -6.90 -4.06 -8.88
CA PRO A 26 -7.37 -5.35 -9.39
C PRO A 26 -7.59 -6.32 -8.23
N VAL A 27 -8.71 -7.03 -8.26
CA VAL A 27 -9.02 -8.14 -7.36
C VAL A 27 -9.38 -9.37 -8.18
N GLY A 28 -8.53 -10.40 -8.11
CA GLY A 28 -8.65 -11.57 -8.98
C GLY A 28 -8.45 -11.23 -10.46
N ASP A 29 -9.05 -12.05 -11.34
CA ASP A 29 -8.82 -11.95 -12.79
C ASP A 29 -9.69 -10.89 -13.48
N ASP A 30 -10.91 -10.63 -12.97
CA ASP A 30 -11.92 -9.79 -13.66
C ASP A 30 -12.56 -8.71 -12.76
N GLY A 31 -12.06 -8.55 -11.54
CA GLY A 31 -12.61 -7.61 -10.55
C GLY A 31 -11.71 -6.41 -10.29
N PHE A 32 -12.32 -5.34 -9.80
CA PHE A 32 -11.58 -4.26 -9.14
C PHE A 32 -12.29 -3.85 -7.86
N GLU A 33 -11.52 -3.31 -6.93
CA GLU A 33 -12.02 -2.60 -5.75
C GLU A 33 -11.54 -1.15 -5.77
N CYS A 34 -12.30 -0.27 -5.13
CA CYS A 34 -11.93 1.14 -4.99
C CYS A 34 -11.36 1.39 -3.60
N VAL A 35 -10.10 1.79 -3.53
CA VAL A 35 -9.35 1.97 -2.27
C VAL A 35 -8.78 3.39 -2.16
N ASP A 36 -8.74 3.95 -0.94
CA ASP A 36 -8.03 5.21 -0.68
C ASP A 36 -6.57 4.89 -0.35
N PHE A 37 -5.68 5.07 -1.32
CA PHE A 37 -4.24 4.86 -1.13
C PHE A 37 -3.62 5.70 -0.04
N ARG A 38 -4.28 6.73 0.47
CA ARG A 38 -3.71 7.60 1.50
C ARG A 38 -3.93 7.09 2.91
N THR A 39 -4.91 6.19 3.10
CA THR A 39 -5.36 5.77 4.43
C THR A 39 -5.65 4.28 4.55
N ASP A 40 -5.82 3.55 3.45
CA ASP A 40 -6.06 2.11 3.51
C ASP A 40 -4.79 1.38 3.96
N LEU A 41 -4.92 0.55 5.00
CA LEU A 41 -3.78 -0.15 5.59
C LEU A 41 -3.20 -1.21 4.66
N ARG A 42 -4.04 -1.85 3.85
CA ARG A 42 -3.65 -2.94 2.94
C ARG A 42 -3.38 -2.49 1.52
N SER A 43 -3.66 -1.22 1.22
CA SER A 43 -3.37 -0.61 -0.08
C SER A 43 -2.78 0.78 0.10
N CYS A 44 -1.77 0.91 0.96
CA CYS A 44 -1.17 2.19 1.29
C CYS A 44 -0.18 2.64 0.22
N GLY A 45 -0.49 3.69 -0.53
CA GLY A 45 0.34 4.20 -1.62
C GLY A 45 0.25 3.41 -2.93
N GLY A 46 -0.52 2.33 -2.96
CA GLY A 46 -0.68 1.47 -4.13
C GLY A 46 -1.51 0.22 -3.83
N CYS A 47 -1.65 -0.67 -4.81
CA CYS A 47 -2.47 -1.89 -4.65
C CYS A 47 -1.70 -2.98 -3.90
N GLY A 48 -2.10 -3.29 -2.66
CA GLY A 48 -1.48 -4.39 -1.91
C GLY A 48 -1.70 -5.75 -2.53
N ALA A 49 -2.80 -5.97 -3.25
CA ALA A 49 -3.01 -7.22 -3.99
C ALA A 49 -1.94 -7.46 -5.08
N ALA A 50 -1.36 -6.38 -5.63
CA ALA A 50 -0.31 -6.47 -6.65
C ALA A 50 1.09 -6.56 -6.05
N ASP A 51 1.35 -5.84 -4.94
CA ASP A 51 2.60 -5.89 -4.21
C ASP A 51 2.35 -5.71 -2.69
N PRO A 52 2.10 -6.82 -1.97
CA PRO A 52 1.80 -6.77 -0.55
C PRO A 52 2.97 -6.21 0.27
N PHE A 53 4.20 -6.54 -0.10
CA PHE A 53 5.38 -6.13 0.67
C PHE A 53 5.62 -4.63 0.66
N THR A 54 5.17 -3.95 -0.40
CA THR A 54 5.30 -2.50 -0.54
C THR A 54 4.08 -1.75 -0.02
N TYR A 55 2.87 -2.25 -0.27
CA TYR A 55 1.64 -1.48 -0.05
C TYR A 55 0.72 -2.04 1.04
N ASP A 56 0.94 -3.25 1.55
CA ASP A 56 0.25 -3.74 2.74
C ASP A 56 1.09 -3.47 3.98
N CYS A 57 0.76 -2.42 4.73
CA CYS A 57 1.52 -2.06 5.92
C CYS A 57 1.48 -3.16 7.00
N SER A 58 0.50 -4.07 6.95
CA SER A 58 0.43 -5.20 7.89
C SER A 58 1.47 -6.28 7.62
N SER A 59 2.16 -6.25 6.47
CA SER A 59 3.25 -7.18 6.15
C SER A 59 4.60 -6.77 6.75
N ILE A 60 4.70 -5.63 7.43
CA ILE A 60 5.96 -5.18 8.04
C ILE A 60 6.36 -6.13 9.17
N ALA A 61 7.49 -6.81 8.98
CA ALA A 61 8.00 -7.77 9.93
C ALA A 61 8.28 -7.13 11.30
N ASN A 62 7.88 -7.82 12.36
CA ASN A 62 8.11 -7.45 13.76
C ASN A 62 7.38 -6.19 14.24
N ALA A 63 6.54 -5.58 13.41
CA ALA A 63 5.65 -4.51 13.84
C ALA A 63 4.51 -5.08 14.70
N ASP A 64 4.19 -4.37 15.77
CA ASP A 64 3.05 -4.66 16.65
C ASP A 64 1.84 -3.80 16.26
N SER A 65 2.09 -2.54 15.87
CA SER A 65 1.08 -1.69 15.25
C SER A 65 1.66 -0.85 14.12
N VAL A 66 0.83 -0.66 13.09
CA VAL A 66 1.15 0.06 11.86
C VAL A 66 0.01 0.99 11.49
N ALA A 67 0.30 2.02 10.70
CA ALA A 67 -0.67 2.93 10.13
C ALA A 67 -0.32 3.25 8.67
N CYS A 68 -1.35 3.48 7.85
CA CYS A 68 -1.18 4.16 6.58
C CYS A 68 -1.43 5.66 6.79
N ALA A 69 -0.45 6.49 6.44
CA ALA A 69 -0.60 7.94 6.54
C ALA A 69 -0.02 8.62 5.31
N ALA A 70 -0.86 9.37 4.59
CA ALA A 70 -0.50 10.08 3.37
C ALA A 70 0.20 9.17 2.32
N GLY A 71 -0.28 7.93 2.21
CA GLY A 71 0.22 6.94 1.25
C GLY A 71 1.58 6.34 1.61
N ARG A 72 1.94 6.37 2.90
CA ARG A 72 3.15 5.75 3.41
C ARG A 72 2.83 4.89 4.63
N CYS A 73 3.40 3.70 4.65
CA CYS A 73 3.37 2.85 5.84
C CYS A 73 4.24 3.44 6.95
N LEU A 74 3.67 3.52 8.15
CA LEU A 74 4.33 3.97 9.36
C LEU A 74 4.23 2.88 10.42
N VAL A 75 5.36 2.52 10.99
CA VAL A 75 5.44 1.69 12.19
C VAL A 75 5.17 2.58 13.41
N MET A 76 4.19 2.15 14.20
CA MET A 76 3.74 2.85 15.41
C MET A 76 4.28 2.19 16.68
N SER A 77 4.36 0.86 16.70
CA SER A 77 5.04 0.07 17.73
C SER A 77 5.68 -1.20 17.13
N CYS A 78 6.72 -1.71 17.79
CA CYS A 78 7.33 -3.00 17.48
C CYS A 78 7.03 -4.03 18.57
N MET A 79 7.06 -5.31 18.21
CA MET A 79 6.99 -6.41 19.17
C MET A 79 8.16 -6.36 20.17
N PRO A 80 8.03 -6.97 21.37
CA PRO A 80 9.12 -7.04 22.35
C PRO A 80 10.43 -7.58 21.76
N GLY A 81 11.54 -6.92 22.07
CA GLY A 81 12.88 -7.25 21.53
C GLY A 81 13.24 -6.55 20.21
N TYR A 82 12.34 -5.72 19.68
CA TYR A 82 12.56 -4.93 18.47
C TYR A 82 12.41 -3.42 18.75
N SER A 83 13.00 -2.60 17.89
CA SER A 83 12.97 -1.14 17.95
C SER A 83 12.63 -0.55 16.59
N ILE A 84 11.87 0.55 16.60
CA ILE A 84 11.46 1.25 15.38
C ILE A 84 12.68 1.95 14.77
N THR A 85 12.84 1.85 13.44
CA THR A 85 13.87 2.58 12.69
C THR A 85 13.64 4.10 12.74
N ALA A 86 14.68 4.90 12.50
CA ALA A 86 14.55 6.37 12.42
C ALA A 86 13.55 6.82 11.33
N SER A 87 13.46 6.07 10.24
CA SER A 87 12.52 6.24 9.13
C SER A 87 11.10 5.80 9.45
N ARG A 88 10.87 5.10 10.58
CA ARG A 88 9.58 4.53 11.00
C ARG A 88 8.95 3.58 9.97
N ASP A 89 9.77 2.86 9.23
CA ASP A 89 9.36 1.92 8.18
C ASP A 89 9.68 0.46 8.51
N ALA A 90 10.42 0.20 9.59
CA ALA A 90 10.78 -1.15 9.99
C ALA A 90 10.97 -1.29 11.49
N CYS A 91 10.93 -2.55 11.93
CA CYS A 91 11.29 -2.99 13.28
C CYS A 91 12.55 -3.86 13.21
N VAL A 92 13.64 -3.41 13.82
CA VAL A 92 14.92 -4.12 13.85
C VAL A 92 15.21 -4.64 15.26
N PRO A 93 15.98 -5.73 15.43
CA PRO A 93 16.32 -6.24 16.75
C PRO A 93 16.97 -5.15 17.61
N SER A 94 16.56 -5.01 18.87
CA SER A 94 17.04 -3.93 19.75
C SER A 94 18.48 -4.09 20.22
N TRP A 95 19.12 -5.19 19.83
CA TRP A 95 20.51 -5.53 20.12
C TRP A 95 21.40 -5.51 18.87
N ALA A 96 20.81 -5.15 17.72
CA ALA A 96 21.53 -4.98 16.46
C ALA A 96 22.41 -3.73 16.48
#